data_AF-A0A1M2UYA8-F1
#
_entry.id   AF-A0A1M2UYA8-F1
#
_cell.length_a   1.000
_cell.length_b   1.000
_cell.length_c   1.000
_cell.angle_alpha   90.00
_cell.angle_beta   90.00
_cell.angle_gamma   90.00
#
_symmetry.space_group_name_H-M   'P 1'
#
loop_
_entity.id
_entity.type
_entity.pdbx_description
1 polymer ?
#
loop_
_entity_poly.entity_id
_entity_poly.type
_entity_poly.pdbx_seq_one_letter_code
_entity_poly.pdbx_strand_id
1 'polypeptide(L)' 'MRLVSIPTFIEIIYGEDEHPPSISTIRRRCPTIPGAFRDGKRWRIDLDVYFAAMRNRALGGWACDQEVAFVTAIDNRIR' A
#
# COMPACT_ATOMS: atom_id res chain seq x y z
N MET A 1 -5.89 14.33 4.04
CA MET A 1 -4.82 13.44 4.52
C MET A 1 -5.27 12.86 5.85
N ARG A 2 -5.63 11.57 5.86
CA ARG A 2 -6.03 10.84 7.06
C ARG A 2 -4.90 9.90 7.43
N LEU A 3 -3.98 10.40 8.25
CA LEU A 3 -2.75 9.70 8.64
C LEU A 3 -3.01 8.75 9.81
N VAL A 4 -2.77 7.46 9.60
CA VAL A 4 -2.98 6.43 10.62
C VAL A 4 -1.71 5.65 10.93
N SER A 5 -1.69 5.05 12.11
CA SER A 5 -0.67 4.08 12.52
C SER A 5 -0.91 2.72 11.85
N ILE A 6 0.07 1.81 11.87
CA ILE A 6 -0.14 0.43 11.38
C ILE A 6 -1.27 -0.29 12.14
N PRO A 7 -1.35 -0.26 13.50
CA PRO A 7 -2.48 -0.87 14.21
C PRO A 7 -3.84 -0.35 13.74
N THR A 8 -3.99 0.97 13.68
CA THR A 8 -5.24 1.61 13.23
C THR A 8 -5.57 1.29 11.78
N PHE A 9 -4.56 1.19 10.91
CA PHE A 9 -4.76 0.72 9.53
C PHE A 9 -5.30 -0.73 9.50
N ILE A 10 -4.78 -1.60 10.36
CA ILE A 10 -5.26 -2.98 10.44
C ILE A 10 -6.73 -3.02 10.87
N GLU A 11 -7.09 -2.28 11.92
CA GLU A 11 -8.47 -2.17 12.40
C GLU A 11 -9.43 -1.65 11.32
N ILE A 12 -9.02 -0.64 10.55
CA ILE A 12 -9.89 -0.03 9.53
C ILE A 12 -10.05 -0.93 8.30
N ILE A 13 -8.98 -1.60 7.87
CA ILE A 13 -8.96 -2.33 6.59
C ILE A 13 -9.31 -3.81 6.75
N TYR A 14 -8.96 -4.42 7.88
CA TYR A 14 -9.12 -5.85 8.16
C TYR A 14 -9.92 -6.11 9.44
N GLY A 15 -10.65 -5.11 9.95
CA GLY A 15 -11.39 -5.23 11.22
C GLY A 15 -12.50 -6.29 11.20
N GLU A 16 -12.97 -6.67 10.02
CA GLU A 16 -13.97 -7.73 9.82
C GLU A 16 -13.33 -9.10 9.52
N ASP A 17 -12.01 -9.16 9.31
CA ASP A 17 -11.31 -10.41 9.06
C ASP A 17 -11.22 -11.22 10.35
N GLU A 18 -11.51 -12.52 10.28
CA GLU A 18 -11.34 -13.45 11.42
C GLU A 18 -9.86 -13.56 11.85
N HIS A 19 -8.94 -13.40 10.89
CA HIS A 19 -7.50 -13.52 11.09
C HIS A 19 -6.74 -12.36 10.43
N PRO A 20 -6.82 -11.14 10.99
CA PRO A 20 -6.19 -9.97 10.39
C PRO A 20 -4.66 -10.11 10.37
N PRO A 21 -3.97 -9.51 9.39
CA PRO A 21 -2.52 -9.56 9.31
C PRO A 21 -1.87 -8.89 10.52
N SER A 22 -0.81 -9.51 11.04
CA SER A 22 -0.05 -8.93 12.15
C SER A 22 0.63 -7.61 11.78
N ILE A 23 0.89 -6.77 12.79
CA ILE A 23 1.63 -5.50 12.65
C ILE A 23 2.97 -5.70 11.92
N SER A 24 3.69 -6.79 12.21
CA SER A 24 4.98 -7.09 11.56
C SER A 24 4.82 -7.40 10.07
N THR A 25 3.74 -8.07 9.69
CA THR A 25 3.40 -8.36 8.30
C THR A 25 3.08 -7.09 7.54
N ILE A 26 2.20 -6.23 8.07
CA ILE A 26 1.90 -4.94 7.44
C ILE A 26 3.15 -4.06 7.37
N ARG A 27 3.95 -3.98 8.43
CA ARG A 27 5.20 -3.20 8.44
C ARG A 27 6.18 -3.61 7.34
N ARG A 28 6.33 -4.92 7.07
CA ARG A 28 7.17 -5.42 5.97
C ARG A 28 6.64 -5.02 4.61
N ARG A 29 5.32 -4.91 4.46
CA ARG A 29 4.65 -4.53 3.22
C ARG A 29 4.52 -3.02 3.03
N CYS A 30 4.73 -2.19 4.05
CA CYS A 30 4.64 -0.73 3.95
C CYS A 30 5.32 -0.14 2.69
N PRO A 31 6.51 -0.55 2.24
CA PRO A 31 7.11 -0.04 1.00
C PRO A 31 6.25 -0.22 -0.27
N THR A 32 5.27 -1.12 -0.23
CA THR A 32 4.35 -1.44 -1.35
C THR A 32 2.91 -1.01 -1.09
N ILE A 33 2.60 -0.52 0.12
CA ILE A 33 1.24 -0.05 0.46
C ILE A 33 1.12 1.40 0.00
N PRO A 34 0.16 1.72 -0.90
CA PRO A 34 -0.06 3.10 -1.33
C PRO A 34 -0.37 4.01 -0.13
N GLY A 35 0.24 5.19 -0.10
CA GLY A 35 0.09 6.15 1.00
C GLY A 35 0.94 5.84 2.23
N ALA A 36 1.71 4.74 2.26
CA ALA A 36 2.62 4.46 3.36
C ALA A 36 3.93 5.25 3.23
N PHE A 37 4.37 5.87 4.33
CA PHE A 37 5.63 6.61 4.39
C PHE A 37 6.28 6.53 5.78
N ARG A 38 7.56 6.89 5.84
CA ARG A 38 8.33 6.98 7.08
C ARG A 38 8.13 8.35 7.74
N ASP A 39 7.67 8.32 8.98
CA ASP A 39 7.58 9.45 9.89
C ASP A 39 8.62 9.24 11.01
N GLY A 40 9.83 9.73 10.75
CA GLY A 40 11.02 9.37 11.52
C GLY A 40 11.25 7.85 11.54
N LYS A 41 11.24 7.25 12.74
CA LYS A 41 11.41 5.80 12.92
C LYS A 41 10.11 5.01 12.71
N ARG A 42 8.96 5.66 12.63
CA ARG A 42 7.63 5.02 12.54
C ARG A 42 7.14 4.99 11.10
N TRP A 43 6.23 4.06 10.82
CA TRP A 43 5.46 4.06 9.59
C TRP A 43 4.10 4.71 9.84
N ARG A 44 3.65 5.51 8.88
CA ARG A 44 2.31 6.09 8.80
C ARG A 44 1.72 5.74 7.45
N ILE A 45 0.39 5.71 7.38
CA ILE A 45 -0.34 5.43 6.13
C ILE A 45 -1.40 6.52 5.96
N ASP A 46 -1.39 7.21 4.81
CA ASP A 46 -2.48 8.11 4.42
C ASP A 46 -3.61 7.31 3.77
N LEU A 47 -4.75 7.24 4.47
CA LEU A 47 -5.91 6.50 3.99
C LEU A 47 -6.53 7.11 2.74
N ASP A 48 -6.41 8.43 2.54
CA ASP A 48 -6.98 9.07 1.33
C ASP A 48 -6.25 8.59 0.08
N VAL A 49 -4.91 8.50 0.14
CA VAL A 49 -4.07 7.96 -0.92
C VAL A 49 -4.31 6.47 -1.10
N TYR A 50 -4.39 5.72 0.00
CA TYR A 50 -4.66 4.28 -0.04
C TYR A 50 -5.99 3.97 -0.76
N PHE A 51 -7.09 4.60 -0.34
CA PHE A 51 -8.40 4.35 -0.94
C PHE A 51 -8.48 4.82 -2.38
N ALA A 52 -7.83 5.94 -2.73
CA ALA A 52 -7.74 6.39 -4.12
C ALA A 52 -7.04 5.35 -5.01
N ALA A 53 -5.89 4.82 -4.56
CA ALA A 53 -5.15 3.78 -5.28
C ALA A 53 -5.96 2.48 -5.40
N MET A 54 -6.60 2.03 -4.32
CA MET A 54 -7.42 0.82 -4.34
C MET A 54 -8.65 0.97 -5.23
N ARG A 55 -9.30 2.15 -5.24
CA ARG A 55 -10.40 2.46 -6.17
C ARG A 55 -9.93 2.39 -7.62
N ASN A 56 -8.77 2.97 -7.94
CA ASN A 56 -8.23 2.91 -9.30
C ASN A 56 -7.93 1.46 -9.74
N ARG A 57 -7.35 0.65 -8.85
CA ARG A 57 -7.11 -0.78 -9.12
C ARG A 57 -8.41 -1.55 -9.38
N ALA A 58 -9.45 -1.29 -8.58
CA ALA A 58 -10.75 -1.93 -8.76
C ALA A 58 -11.41 -1.58 -10.11
N LEU A 59 -11.10 -0.41 -10.67
CA LEU A 59 -11.58 0.05 -11.98
C LEU A 59 -10.69 -0.43 -13.15
N GLY A 60 -9.70 -1.29 -12.90
CA GLY A 60 -8.76 -1.77 -13.92
C GLY A 60 -7.65 -0.78 -14.29
N GLY A 61 -7.53 0.34 -13.56
CA GLY A 61 -6.43 1.27 -13.72
C GLY A 61 -5.14 0.70 -13.16
N TRP A 62 -4.08 0.67 -13.97
CA TRP A 62 -2.74 0.40 -13.49
C TRP A 62 -2.28 1.60 -12.67
N ALA A 63 -2.11 1.42 -11.36
CA ALA A 63 -1.71 2.50 -10.48
C ALA A 63 -0.56 2.06 -9.58
N CYS A 64 0.66 2.20 -10.11
CA CYS A 64 1.85 2.63 -9.38
C CYS A 64 3.00 2.90 -10.38
N ASP A 65 3.71 4.02 -10.25
CA ASP A 65 4.96 4.29 -11.00
C ASP A 65 6.01 3.18 -10.79
N GLN A 66 5.91 2.46 -9.66
CA GLN A 66 6.75 1.30 -9.35
C GLN A 66 6.38 0.04 -10.15
N GLU A 67 5.10 -0.13 -10.51
CA GLU A 67 4.66 -1.20 -11.40
C GLU A 67 5.01 -0.87 -12.86
N VAL A 68 4.92 0.40 -13.26
CA VAL A 68 5.41 0.87 -14.57
C VAL A 68 6.92 0.63 -14.67
N ALA A 69 7.70 0.95 -13.64
CA ALA A 69 9.14 0.67 -13.61
C ALA A 69 9.44 -0.83 -13.72
N PHE A 70 8.67 -1.69 -13.06
CA PHE A 70 8.83 -3.14 -13.13
C PHE A 70 8.49 -3.71 -14.52
N VAL A 71 7.37 -3.28 -15.11
CA VAL A 71 6.95 -3.69 -16.46
C VAL A 71 7.93 -3.19 -17.52
N THR A 72 8.38 -1.94 -17.43
CA THR A 72 9.37 -1.35 -18.35
C THR A 72 10.73 -2.06 -18.25
N ALA A 73 11.14 -2.46 -17.05
CA ALA A 73 12.37 -3.23 -16.84
C ALA A 73 12.31 -4.65 -17.41
N ILE A 74 11.12 -5.26 -17.46
CA ILE A 74 10.91 -6.57 -18.12
C ILE A 74 10.93 -6.41 -19.64
N ASP A 75 10.25 -5.40 -20.18
CA ASP A 75 10.13 -5.19 -21.63
C ASP A 75 11.49 -4.90 -22.31
N ASN A 76 12.34 -4.12 -21.63
CA ASN A 76 13.72 -3.84 -22.09
C ASN A 76 14.69 -5.03 -21.99
N ARG A 77 14.30 -6.13 -21.32
CA ARG A 77 15.14 -7.34 -21.19
C ARG A 77 14.87 -8.38 -22.27
N ILE A 78 13.78 -8.22 -23.02
CA ILE A 78 13.33 -9.15 -24.08
C ILE A 78 13.73 -8.63 -25.48
N ARG A 79 14.26 -7.41 -25.57
CA ARG A 79 14.90 -6.86 -26.78
C ARG A 79 16.40 -7.11 -26.82
#